data_AF-A0A6I3DEB3-F1
#
_entry.id   AF-A0A6I3DEB3-F1
#
_cell.length_a   1.000
_cell.length_b   1.000
_cell.length_c   1.000
_cell.angle_alpha   90.00
_cell.angle_beta   90.00
_cell.angle_gamma   90.00
#
_symmetry.space_group_name_H-M   'P 1'
#
loop_
_entity.id
_entity.type
_entity.pdbx_description
1 polymer ?
#
loop_
_entity_poly.entity_id
_entity_poly.type
_entity_poly.pdbx_seq_one_letter_code
_entity_poly.pdbx_strand_id
1 'polypeptide(L)'
;MSLSTTSGAICSLVEIQPNPSLGEVLSQLVPPREFTKARFDNYLPDDSFPSQAAAVASAKEFVRPSSLKGLFSKAKSTPVAGIYLDGGFGVGKTHLLAAIWHEYKGPKAFGSFLAYTSLIGLLGFADALKQLSSYELLCIDEFELDDPGDTMLMSRLLSELGAKGIRFAATSNTPPNALGQGRFAAKDFAREISAMSDR
;
A
#
# COMPACT_ATOMS: atom_id res chain seq x y z
N MET A 1 0.31 -28.52 -19.98
CA MET A 1 1.55 -29.26 -19.68
C MET A 1 2.48 -29.14 -20.87
N SER A 2 3.61 -28.47 -20.68
CA SER A 2 4.79 -28.59 -21.52
C SER A 2 5.98 -28.21 -20.64
N LEU A 3 6.44 -29.19 -19.85
CA LEU A 3 7.69 -29.08 -19.11
C LEU A 3 8.82 -29.27 -20.12
N SER A 4 9.33 -28.16 -20.63
CA SER A 4 10.56 -28.14 -21.42
C SER A 4 11.71 -28.48 -20.49
N THR A 5 12.35 -29.61 -20.74
CA THR A 5 13.55 -30.11 -20.07
C THR A 5 14.67 -29.08 -20.11
N THR A 6 15.03 -28.52 -18.95
CA THR A 6 16.18 -27.63 -18.77
C THR A 6 17.47 -28.45 -18.80
N SER A 7 18.13 -28.47 -19.96
CA SER A 7 19.57 -28.73 -20.00
C SER A 7 20.28 -27.56 -19.30
N GLY A 8 21.15 -27.85 -18.34
CA GLY A 8 21.79 -26.88 -17.44
C GLY A 8 22.83 -25.97 -18.10
N ALA A 9 22.42 -25.14 -19.05
CA ALA A 9 23.22 -24.01 -19.51
C ALA A 9 23.03 -22.85 -18.53
N ILE A 10 24.11 -22.45 -17.85
CA ILE A 10 24.13 -21.21 -17.06
C ILE A 10 23.99 -20.05 -18.05
N CYS A 11 22.83 -19.40 -18.06
CA CYS A 11 22.56 -18.23 -18.90
C CYS A 11 23.24 -17.00 -18.29
N SER A 12 23.92 -16.21 -19.11
CA SER A 12 24.57 -14.99 -18.64
C SER A 12 23.53 -13.94 -18.26
N LEU A 13 23.68 -13.27 -17.11
CA LEU A 13 22.73 -12.23 -16.69
C LEU A 13 22.63 -11.08 -17.72
N VAL A 14 23.71 -10.80 -18.46
CA VAL A 14 23.72 -9.74 -19.49
C VAL A 14 22.99 -10.13 -20.78
N GLU A 15 22.67 -11.41 -20.96
CA GLU A 15 21.90 -11.92 -22.10
C GLU A 15 20.39 -11.95 -21.81
N ILE A 16 19.98 -11.71 -20.56
CA ILE A 16 18.57 -11.67 -20.17
C ILE A 16 17.99 -10.32 -20.61
N GLN A 17 17.01 -10.35 -21.51
CA GLN A 17 16.18 -9.20 -21.87
C GLN A 17 14.78 -9.38 -21.28
N PRO A 18 14.48 -8.77 -20.11
CA PRO A 18 13.15 -8.82 -19.53
C PRO A 18 12.18 -8.02 -20.42
N ASN A 19 11.11 -8.65 -20.87
CA ASN A 19 10.03 -7.97 -21.59
C ASN A 19 8.67 -8.40 -20.98
N PRO A 20 8.40 -8.01 -19.72
CA PRO A 20 7.16 -8.40 -19.07
C PRO A 20 5.98 -7.68 -19.73
N SER A 21 4.90 -8.42 -19.95
CA SER A 21 3.62 -7.82 -20.32
C SER A 21 3.05 -6.99 -19.17
N LEU A 22 2.20 -6.02 -19.48
CA LEU A 22 1.51 -5.21 -18.47
C LEU A 22 0.74 -6.09 -17.46
N GLY A 23 0.09 -7.16 -17.94
CA GLY A 23 -0.62 -8.10 -17.08
C GLY A 23 0.30 -8.81 -16.09
N GLU A 24 1.50 -9.20 -16.53
CA GLU A 24 2.50 -9.79 -15.64
C GLU A 24 2.99 -8.79 -14.59
N VAL A 25 3.30 -7.55 -14.99
CA VAL A 25 3.71 -6.50 -14.04
C VAL A 25 2.63 -6.25 -12.98
N LEU A 26 1.38 -6.06 -13.40
CA LEU A 26 0.27 -5.80 -12.47
C LEU A 26 -0.02 -7.00 -11.56
N SER A 27 0.20 -8.23 -12.04
CA SER A 27 0.02 -9.44 -11.22
C SER A 27 1.00 -9.55 -10.06
N GLN A 28 2.12 -8.81 -10.11
CA GLN A 28 3.10 -8.74 -9.02
C GLN A 28 2.69 -7.78 -7.91
N LEU A 29 1.60 -7.02 -8.06
CA LEU A 29 1.10 -6.11 -7.03
C LEU A 29 0.38 -6.86 -5.89
N VAL A 30 1.12 -7.75 -5.24
CA VAL A 30 0.69 -8.63 -4.15
C VAL A 30 1.75 -8.61 -3.03
N PRO A 31 1.39 -8.97 -1.79
CA PRO A 31 2.36 -9.03 -0.71
C PRO A 31 3.56 -9.94 -1.05
N PRO A 32 4.78 -9.59 -0.60
CA PRO A 32 5.95 -10.45 -0.74
C PRO A 32 5.71 -11.85 -0.14
N ARG A 33 6.48 -12.84 -0.61
CA ARG A 33 6.26 -14.25 -0.28
C ARG A 33 6.30 -14.52 1.23
N GLU A 34 7.14 -13.78 1.94
CA GLU A 34 7.33 -13.78 3.39
C GLU A 34 6.02 -13.44 4.13
N PHE A 35 5.17 -12.60 3.53
CA PHE A 35 3.91 -12.12 4.12
C PHE A 35 2.66 -12.80 3.55
N THR A 36 2.80 -13.90 2.81
CA THR A 36 1.66 -14.67 2.26
C THR A 36 0.67 -15.11 3.36
N LYS A 37 1.22 -15.46 4.53
CA LYS A 37 0.46 -15.92 5.70
C LYS A 37 0.16 -14.82 6.72
N ALA A 38 0.55 -13.58 6.47
CA ALA A 38 0.33 -12.48 7.41
C ALA A 38 -1.19 -12.25 7.60
N ARG A 39 -1.64 -12.24 8.85
CA ARG A 39 -3.03 -12.06 9.25
C ARG A 39 -3.08 -11.26 10.54
N PHE A 40 -4.24 -10.72 10.88
CA PHE A 40 -4.40 -10.00 12.15
C PHE A 40 -4.36 -10.93 13.38
N ASP A 41 -4.67 -12.22 13.22
CA ASP A 41 -4.70 -13.21 14.31
C ASP A 41 -3.32 -13.74 14.68
N ASN A 42 -2.35 -13.67 13.74
CA ASN A 42 -0.97 -14.09 13.94
C ASN A 42 0.02 -12.92 14.04
N TYR A 43 -0.47 -11.68 14.13
CA TYR A 43 0.33 -10.56 14.63
C TYR A 43 0.36 -10.62 16.15
N LEU A 44 1.56 -10.58 16.74
CA LEU A 44 1.76 -10.63 18.18
C LEU A 44 2.22 -9.23 18.66
N PRO A 45 1.31 -8.40 19.19
CA PRO A 45 1.70 -7.12 19.79
C PRO A 45 2.62 -7.34 20.98
N ASP A 46 3.63 -6.49 21.12
CA ASP A 46 4.45 -6.39 22.32
C ASP A 46 3.70 -5.60 23.41
N ASP A 47 3.51 -6.21 24.58
CA ASP A 47 2.84 -5.59 25.74
C ASP A 47 3.54 -4.30 26.22
N SER A 48 4.83 -4.15 25.94
CA SER A 48 5.61 -2.94 26.24
C SER A 48 5.25 -1.77 25.32
N PHE A 49 4.56 -2.03 24.20
CA PHE A 49 4.17 -1.04 23.20
C PHE A 49 2.67 -1.11 22.90
N PRO A 50 1.80 -0.52 23.76
CA PRO A 50 0.35 -0.52 23.57
C PRO A 50 -0.12 0.03 22.21
N SER A 51 0.70 0.86 21.56
CA SER A 51 0.47 1.36 20.20
C SER A 51 0.34 0.25 19.16
N GLN A 52 1.01 -0.90 19.33
CA GLN A 52 0.91 -2.04 18.41
C GLN A 52 -0.50 -2.67 18.46
N ALA A 53 -1.03 -2.88 19.67
CA ALA A 53 -2.40 -3.38 19.85
C ALA A 53 -3.44 -2.38 19.30
N ALA A 54 -3.20 -1.07 19.52
CA ALA A 54 -4.03 -0.02 18.94
C ALA A 54 -3.98 -0.03 17.39
N ALA A 55 -2.80 -0.22 16.79
CA ALA A 55 -2.64 -0.32 15.35
C ALA A 55 -3.42 -1.50 14.76
N VAL A 56 -3.39 -2.67 15.42
CA VAL A 56 -4.23 -3.83 15.02
C VAL A 56 -5.71 -3.48 15.06
N ALA A 57 -6.17 -2.80 16.11
CA ALA A 57 -7.58 -2.40 16.25
C ALA A 57 -8.00 -1.44 15.12
N SER A 58 -7.21 -0.40 14.85
CA SER A 58 -7.44 0.55 13.76
C SER A 58 -7.42 -0.13 12.39
N ALA A 59 -6.47 -1.04 12.15
CA ALA A 59 -6.38 -1.78 10.90
C ALA A 59 -7.59 -2.71 10.68
N LYS A 60 -8.09 -3.35 11.74
CA LYS A 60 -9.34 -4.13 11.70
C LYS A 60 -10.55 -3.25 11.39
N GLU A 61 -10.66 -2.08 12.02
CA GLU A 61 -11.74 -1.14 11.74
C GLU A 61 -11.68 -0.63 10.28
N PHE A 62 -10.48 -0.33 9.79
CA PHE A 62 -10.28 0.13 8.42
C PHE A 62 -10.85 -0.85 7.38
N VAL A 63 -10.63 -2.15 7.54
CA VAL A 63 -11.11 -3.15 6.57
C VAL A 63 -12.55 -3.63 6.81
N ARG A 64 -13.23 -3.18 7.87
CA ARG A 64 -14.61 -3.60 8.14
C ARG A 64 -15.55 -3.14 7.00
N PRO A 65 -16.40 -4.03 6.48
CA PRO A 65 -17.40 -3.66 5.49
C PRO A 65 -18.39 -2.63 6.05
N SER A 66 -18.66 -1.57 5.29
CA SER A 66 -19.63 -0.52 5.65
C SER A 66 -21.06 -1.05 5.86
N SER A 67 -21.39 -2.26 5.39
CA SER A 67 -22.74 -2.84 5.41
C SER A 67 -23.13 -3.56 6.72
N LEU A 68 -22.19 -3.77 7.65
CA LEU A 68 -22.50 -4.38 8.95
C LEU A 68 -23.15 -3.41 9.95
N LYS A 69 -23.39 -2.15 9.55
CA LYS A 69 -24.21 -1.21 10.32
C LYS A 69 -25.68 -1.56 10.14
N GLY A 70 -26.19 -2.35 11.08
CA GLY A 70 -27.59 -2.76 11.17
C GLY A 70 -28.58 -1.59 11.05
N LEU A 71 -29.82 -1.96 10.71
CA LEU A 71 -30.99 -1.14 10.35
C LEU A 71 -31.43 -0.04 11.37
N PHE A 72 -30.60 0.29 12.37
CA PHE A 72 -30.89 1.27 13.43
C PHE A 72 -29.78 2.32 13.66
N SER A 73 -28.70 2.34 12.86
CA SER A 73 -27.62 3.32 13.01
C SER A 73 -27.81 4.53 12.08
N LYS A 74 -28.41 5.61 12.58
CA LYS A 74 -28.49 6.94 11.90
C LYS A 74 -27.17 7.71 11.85
N ALA A 75 -26.05 7.11 12.22
CA ALA A 75 -24.73 7.72 12.10
C ALA A 75 -24.11 7.38 10.73
N LYS A 76 -24.16 8.34 9.80
CA LYS A 76 -23.22 8.41 8.67
C LYS A 76 -21.81 8.52 9.26
N SER A 77 -21.14 7.40 9.53
CA SER A 77 -19.68 7.45 9.57
C SER A 77 -19.21 7.27 8.15
N THR A 78 -18.48 8.27 7.67
CA THR A 78 -17.74 8.17 6.42
C THR A 78 -16.77 7.00 6.56
N PRO A 79 -16.64 6.10 5.56
CA PRO A 79 -15.59 5.08 5.59
C PRO A 79 -14.23 5.75 5.74
N VAL A 80 -13.39 5.25 6.65
CA VAL A 80 -12.04 5.79 6.88
C VAL A 80 -11.28 5.76 5.55
N ALA A 81 -10.81 6.93 5.09
CA ALA A 81 -10.25 7.09 3.75
C ALA A 81 -8.90 6.38 3.59
N GLY A 82 -8.12 6.24 4.68
CA GLY A 82 -6.90 5.44 4.66
C GLY A 82 -6.36 5.08 6.03
N ILE A 83 -5.25 4.36 6.07
CA ILE A 83 -4.53 4.05 7.31
C ILE A 83 -3.03 4.20 7.08
N TYR A 84 -2.34 4.84 8.01
CA TYR A 84 -0.90 5.04 7.97
C TYR A 84 -0.26 4.42 9.20
N LEU A 85 0.71 3.53 8.98
CA LEU A 85 1.40 2.78 10.03
C LEU A 85 2.85 3.26 10.08
N ASP A 86 3.17 4.11 11.05
CA ASP A 86 4.55 4.52 11.32
C ASP A 86 5.17 3.79 12.51
N GLY A 87 6.49 3.84 12.60
CA GLY A 87 7.26 3.29 13.71
C GLY A 87 8.63 2.78 13.28
N GLY A 88 9.44 2.38 14.26
CA GLY A 88 10.81 1.92 14.04
C GLY A 88 10.91 0.60 13.24
N PHE A 89 12.14 0.15 13.03
CA PHE A 89 12.43 -1.10 12.33
C PHE A 89 11.94 -2.32 13.13
N GLY A 90 11.48 -3.36 12.43
CA GLY A 90 11.15 -4.65 13.04
C GLY A 90 9.84 -4.71 13.84
N VAL A 91 9.07 -3.61 13.97
CA VAL A 91 7.81 -3.58 14.76
C VAL A 91 6.60 -4.23 14.05
N GLY A 92 6.81 -4.80 12.87
CA GLY A 92 5.78 -5.56 12.13
C GLY A 92 4.80 -4.71 11.30
N LYS A 93 5.18 -3.50 10.86
CA LYS A 93 4.35 -2.62 10.01
C LYS A 93 3.91 -3.31 8.71
N THR A 94 4.84 -3.92 7.98
CA THR A 94 4.56 -4.66 6.75
C THR A 94 3.64 -5.86 6.99
N HIS A 95 3.76 -6.53 8.15
CA HIS A 95 2.84 -7.62 8.52
C HIS A 95 1.40 -7.11 8.63
N LEU A 96 1.19 -5.98 9.32
CA LEU A 96 -0.14 -5.37 9.45
C LEU A 96 -0.68 -4.88 8.10
N LEU A 97 0.17 -4.30 7.25
CA LEU A 97 -0.22 -3.89 5.90
C LEU A 97 -0.65 -5.09 5.04
N ALA A 98 0.09 -6.19 5.09
CA ALA A 98 -0.28 -7.42 4.39
C ALA A 98 -1.56 -8.03 4.98
N ALA A 99 -1.77 -7.98 6.30
CA ALA A 99 -3.01 -8.43 6.93
C ALA A 99 -4.23 -7.61 6.47
N ILE A 100 -4.09 -6.28 6.33
CA ILE A 100 -5.10 -5.40 5.72
C ILE A 100 -5.44 -5.89 4.30
N TRP A 101 -4.41 -6.11 3.47
CA TRP A 101 -4.59 -6.59 2.11
C TRP A 101 -5.33 -7.94 2.09
N HIS A 102 -4.93 -8.91 2.91
CA HIS A 102 -5.58 -10.24 2.95
C HIS A 102 -7.05 -10.16 3.41
N GLU A 103 -7.36 -9.31 4.38
CA GLU A 103 -8.71 -9.18 4.93
C GLU A 103 -9.68 -8.47 3.98
N TYR A 104 -9.23 -7.43 3.28
CA TYR A 104 -10.07 -6.60 2.40
C TYR A 104 -10.76 -7.42 1.29
N LYS A 105 -12.07 -7.23 1.12
CA LYS A 105 -12.90 -7.92 0.12
C LYS A 105 -13.19 -6.98 -1.04
N GLY A 106 -12.34 -7.03 -2.08
CA GLY A 106 -12.48 -6.20 -3.29
C GLY A 106 -11.19 -6.21 -4.11
N PRO A 107 -11.20 -5.58 -5.30
CA PRO A 107 -9.99 -5.31 -6.07
C PRO A 107 -8.96 -4.56 -5.22
N LYS A 108 -7.77 -5.13 -5.08
CA LYS A 108 -6.71 -4.61 -4.22
C LYS A 108 -5.34 -4.86 -4.80
N ALA A 109 -4.42 -3.96 -4.53
CA ALA A 109 -3.00 -4.10 -4.90
C ALA A 109 -2.11 -3.80 -3.69
N PHE A 110 -0.96 -4.46 -3.68
CA PHE A 110 0.11 -4.26 -2.70
C PHE A 110 1.41 -4.02 -3.45
N GLY A 111 2.16 -2.99 -3.07
CA GLY A 111 3.49 -2.74 -3.62
C GLY A 111 4.30 -1.86 -2.69
N SER A 112 5.62 -1.87 -2.84
CA SER A 112 6.45 -0.85 -2.20
C SER A 112 6.27 0.50 -2.89
N PHE A 113 6.66 1.58 -2.23
CA PHE A 113 6.76 2.90 -2.84
C PHE A 113 7.50 2.85 -4.19
N LEU A 114 8.67 2.19 -4.21
CA LEU A 114 9.48 1.99 -5.41
C LEU A 114 8.74 1.22 -6.52
N ALA A 115 7.92 0.23 -6.17
CA ALA A 115 7.15 -0.53 -7.15
C ALA A 115 6.12 0.38 -7.86
N TYR A 116 5.45 1.27 -7.13
CA TYR A 116 4.50 2.21 -7.71
C TYR A 116 5.20 3.28 -8.56
N THR A 117 6.29 3.88 -8.10
CA THR A 117 7.04 4.86 -8.91
C THR A 117 7.62 4.21 -10.17
N SER A 118 8.13 2.97 -10.08
CA SER A 118 8.62 2.20 -11.23
C SER A 118 7.50 1.88 -12.22
N LEU A 119 6.30 1.53 -11.75
CA LEU A 119 5.14 1.31 -12.61
C LEU A 119 4.76 2.58 -13.38
N ILE A 120 4.79 3.73 -12.72
CA ILE A 120 4.53 5.02 -13.37
C ILE A 120 5.64 5.35 -14.37
N GLY A 121 6.90 5.08 -14.04
CA GLY A 121 8.02 5.24 -14.97
C GLY A 121 7.89 4.37 -16.22
N LEU A 122 7.40 3.14 -16.07
CA LEU A 122 7.19 2.20 -17.16
C LEU A 122 6.01 2.59 -18.08
N LEU A 123 4.88 2.99 -17.49
CA LEU A 123 3.63 3.23 -18.24
C LEU A 123 3.36 4.69 -18.58
N GLY A 124 4.03 5.61 -17.91
CA GLY A 124 3.60 7.00 -17.83
C GLY A 124 2.42 7.19 -16.88
N PHE A 125 2.27 8.43 -16.40
CA PHE A 125 1.30 8.76 -15.34
C PHE A 125 -0.15 8.46 -15.72
N ALA A 126 -0.58 8.83 -16.93
CA ALA A 126 -1.98 8.68 -17.34
C ALA A 126 -2.42 7.21 -17.41
N ASP A 127 -1.59 6.34 -17.97
CA ASP A 127 -1.88 4.93 -18.08
C ASP A 127 -1.76 4.22 -16.72
N ALA A 128 -0.76 4.56 -15.91
CA ALA A 128 -0.67 4.06 -14.54
C ALA A 128 -1.91 4.43 -13.71
N LEU A 129 -2.36 5.69 -13.78
CA LEU A 129 -3.58 6.15 -13.11
C LEU A 129 -4.82 5.39 -13.59
N LYS A 130 -4.92 5.12 -14.90
CA LYS A 130 -6.02 4.33 -15.48
C LYS A 130 -6.02 2.90 -14.94
N GLN A 131 -4.87 2.21 -14.96
CA GLN A 131 -4.75 0.85 -14.45
C GLN A 131 -5.08 0.78 -12.95
N LEU A 132 -4.47 1.68 -12.16
CA LEU A 132 -4.65 1.69 -10.70
C LEU A 132 -6.06 2.09 -10.28
N SER A 133 -6.80 2.83 -11.12
CA SER A 133 -8.18 3.21 -10.83
C SER A 133 -9.20 2.06 -10.86
N SER A 134 -8.79 0.86 -11.27
CA SER A 134 -9.60 -0.35 -11.20
C SER A 134 -9.58 -1.03 -9.82
N TYR A 135 -8.67 -0.60 -8.93
CA TYR A 135 -8.60 -1.10 -7.56
C TYR A 135 -9.47 -0.26 -6.61
N GLU A 136 -9.89 -0.87 -5.50
CA GLU A 136 -10.60 -0.20 -4.42
C GLU A 136 -9.67 0.09 -3.22
N LEU A 137 -8.58 -0.68 -3.09
CA LEU A 137 -7.55 -0.52 -2.06
C LEU A 137 -6.14 -0.62 -2.64
N LEU A 138 -5.29 0.36 -2.33
CA LEU A 138 -3.85 0.29 -2.55
C LEU A 138 -3.09 0.22 -1.21
N CYS A 139 -2.26 -0.81 -1.07
CA CYS A 139 -1.34 -0.99 0.05
C CYS A 139 0.07 -0.60 -0.39
N ILE A 140 0.65 0.43 0.24
CA ILE A 140 1.94 1.01 -0.10
C ILE A 140 2.93 0.75 1.03
N ASP A 141 3.83 -0.20 0.83
CA ASP A 141 4.87 -0.51 1.79
C ASP A 141 6.07 0.44 1.64
N GLU A 142 6.78 0.68 2.75
CA GLU A 142 8.02 1.47 2.78
C GLU A 142 7.87 2.83 2.09
N PHE A 143 6.86 3.58 2.52
CA PHE A 143 6.64 4.92 2.03
C PHE A 143 7.81 5.83 2.42
N GLU A 144 8.51 6.35 1.42
CA GLU A 144 9.71 7.17 1.56
C GLU A 144 9.55 8.47 0.77
N LEU A 145 10.08 9.56 1.32
CA LEU A 145 9.99 10.89 0.71
C LEU A 145 11.36 11.39 0.29
N ASP A 146 12.29 10.50 -0.06
CA ASP A 146 13.70 10.85 -0.20
C ASP A 146 14.08 11.57 -1.49
N ASP A 147 13.18 11.58 -2.48
CA ASP A 147 13.28 12.38 -3.70
C ASP A 147 12.06 13.31 -3.86
N PRO A 148 12.26 14.63 -4.09
CA PRO A 148 11.15 15.57 -4.30
C PRO A 148 10.29 15.27 -5.54
N GLY A 149 10.88 14.72 -6.61
CA GLY A 149 10.16 14.36 -7.84
C GLY A 149 9.21 13.20 -7.61
N ASP A 150 9.69 12.12 -6.98
CA ASP A 150 8.87 10.97 -6.59
C ASP A 150 7.79 11.35 -5.59
N THR A 151 8.11 12.25 -4.66
CA THR A 151 7.14 12.81 -3.70
C THR A 151 5.99 13.52 -4.41
N MET A 152 6.30 14.39 -5.36
CA MET A 152 5.28 15.11 -6.14
C MET A 152 4.43 14.16 -6.98
N LEU A 153 5.09 13.17 -7.61
CA LEU A 153 4.43 12.16 -8.43
C LEU A 153 3.42 11.34 -7.62
N MET A 154 3.86 10.83 -6.47
CA MET A 154 3.02 10.01 -5.60
C MET A 154 1.92 10.82 -4.93
N SER A 155 2.19 12.06 -4.49
CA SER A 155 1.16 12.97 -3.97
C SER A 155 0.04 13.18 -4.99
N ARG A 156 0.39 13.47 -6.25
CA ARG A 156 -0.59 13.61 -7.33
C ARG A 156 -1.37 12.31 -7.57
N LEU A 157 -0.68 11.16 -7.60
CA LEU A 157 -1.33 9.86 -7.79
C LEU A 157 -2.37 9.60 -6.69
N LEU A 158 -1.99 9.77 -5.41
CA LEU A 158 -2.89 9.53 -4.28
C LEU A 158 -4.11 10.45 -4.32
N SER A 159 -3.92 11.73 -4.67
CA SER A 159 -5.04 12.68 -4.75
C SER A 159 -6.02 12.32 -5.88
N GLU A 160 -5.50 12.02 -7.08
CA GLU A 160 -6.32 11.63 -8.25
C GLU A 160 -7.08 10.31 -8.04
N LEU A 161 -6.44 9.33 -7.38
CA LEU A 161 -7.07 8.06 -7.04
C LEU A 161 -8.05 8.21 -5.86
N GLY A 162 -7.70 9.01 -4.85
CA GLY A 162 -8.57 9.31 -3.71
C GLY A 162 -9.87 10.01 -4.13
N ALA A 163 -9.79 10.93 -5.10
CA ALA A 163 -10.97 11.57 -5.70
C ALA A 163 -11.91 10.56 -6.40
N LYS A 164 -11.38 9.39 -6.80
CA LYS A 164 -12.16 8.26 -7.37
C LYS A 164 -12.67 7.28 -6.30
N GLY A 165 -12.46 7.56 -5.02
CA GLY A 165 -12.95 6.75 -3.90
C GLY A 165 -12.02 5.60 -3.49
N ILE A 166 -10.78 5.58 -3.99
CA ILE A 166 -9.80 4.54 -3.69
C ILE A 166 -9.25 4.77 -2.30
N ARG A 167 -9.14 3.68 -1.53
CA ARG A 167 -8.63 3.70 -0.16
C ARG A 167 -7.16 3.34 -0.14
N PHE A 168 -6.44 3.84 0.85
CA PHE A 168 -5.00 3.63 0.96
C PHE A 168 -4.60 3.08 2.32
N ALA A 169 -3.69 2.13 2.33
CA ALA A 169 -2.99 1.71 3.53
C ALA A 169 -1.49 1.86 3.27
N ALA A 170 -0.74 2.44 4.20
CA ALA A 170 0.68 2.68 4.01
C ALA A 170 1.51 2.40 5.26
N THR A 171 2.77 2.03 5.06
CA THR A 171 3.77 1.92 6.13
C THR A 171 4.91 2.92 5.91
N SER A 172 5.54 3.41 6.97
CA SER A 172 6.77 4.20 6.86
C SER A 172 7.59 4.14 8.15
N ASN A 173 8.88 4.44 8.04
CA ASN A 173 9.72 4.69 9.21
C ASN A 173 9.61 6.15 9.70
N THR A 174 8.93 7.02 8.95
CA THR A 174 8.81 8.45 9.24
C THR A 174 7.37 8.82 9.62
N PRO A 175 7.14 9.48 10.77
CA PRO A 175 5.79 9.86 11.17
C PRO A 175 5.23 10.96 10.24
N PRO A 176 3.89 11.07 10.09
CA PRO A 176 3.26 11.95 9.10
C PRO A 176 3.63 13.43 9.22
N ASN A 177 3.86 13.91 10.45
CA ASN A 177 4.27 15.30 10.73
C ASN A 177 5.75 15.58 10.40
N ALA A 178 6.57 14.53 10.31
CA ALA A 178 7.97 14.62 9.92
C ALA A 178 8.19 14.29 8.43
N LEU A 179 7.19 13.72 7.76
CA LEU A 179 7.16 13.60 6.31
C LEU A 179 7.29 14.99 5.70
N GLY A 180 8.40 15.23 5.00
CA GLY A 180 8.54 16.43 4.18
C GLY A 180 9.21 17.65 4.76
N GLN A 181 9.87 17.55 5.92
CA GLN A 181 10.71 18.67 6.37
C GLN A 181 11.75 18.99 5.29
N GLY A 182 11.63 20.18 4.69
CA GLY A 182 12.53 20.67 3.63
C GLY A 182 12.19 20.26 2.19
N ARG A 183 11.05 19.63 1.91
CA ARG A 183 10.69 19.12 0.57
C ARG A 183 9.39 19.75 0.05
N PHE A 184 9.42 20.29 -1.17
CA PHE A 184 8.24 20.85 -1.84
C PHE A 184 7.17 19.74 -2.03
N ALA A 185 5.89 20.08 -1.86
CA ALA A 185 4.70 19.18 -1.93
C ALA A 185 4.49 18.18 -0.77
N ALA A 186 5.43 18.02 0.15
CA ALA A 186 5.29 17.06 1.23
C ALA A 186 4.27 17.48 2.31
N LYS A 187 3.94 18.78 2.41
CA LYS A 187 2.82 19.27 3.23
C LYS A 187 1.46 18.89 2.64
N ASP A 188 1.33 18.86 1.33
CA ASP A 188 0.09 18.43 0.66
C ASP A 188 -0.04 16.91 0.75
N PHE A 189 1.08 16.19 0.63
CA PHE A 189 1.14 14.76 0.91
C PHE A 189 0.77 14.42 2.36
N ALA A 190 1.38 15.09 3.33
CA ALA A 190 1.06 14.92 4.74
C ALA A 190 -0.39 15.31 5.03
N ARG A 191 -0.95 16.30 4.33
CA ARG A 191 -2.39 16.63 4.41
C ARG A 191 -3.24 15.49 3.86
N GLU A 192 -2.86 14.88 2.75
CA GLU A 192 -3.59 13.75 2.16
C GLU A 192 -3.54 12.51 3.08
N ILE A 193 -2.37 12.19 3.66
CA ILE A 193 -2.19 11.11 4.63
C ILE A 193 -2.86 11.40 5.99
N SER A 194 -2.74 12.62 6.53
CA SER A 194 -3.47 13.01 7.75
C SER A 194 -4.97 13.04 7.52
N ALA A 195 -5.44 13.47 6.34
CA ALA A 195 -6.85 13.37 5.97
C ALA A 195 -7.32 11.90 5.85
N MET A 196 -6.42 10.96 5.55
CA MET A 196 -6.68 9.53 5.63
C MET A 196 -6.78 9.02 7.08
N SER A 197 -6.01 9.58 8.01
CA SER A 197 -5.92 9.14 9.43
C SER A 197 -6.91 9.81 10.40
N ASP A 198 -7.32 11.07 10.16
CA ASP A 198 -8.03 11.92 11.13
C ASP A 198 -9.56 12.09 10.87
N ARG A 199 -10.21 11.15 10.17
CA ARG A 199 -11.66 11.21 9.88
C ARG A 199 -12.42 9.93 10.19
#